data_AF-A0A5N6WFB5-F1
#
_entry.id   AF-A0A5N6WFB5-F1
#
_cell.length_a   1.000
_cell.length_b   1.000
_cell.length_c   1.000
_cell.angle_alpha   90.00
_cell.angle_beta   90.00
_cell.angle_gamma   90.00
#
_symmetry.space_group_name_H-M   'P 1'
#
loop_
_entity.id
_entity.type
_entity.pdbx_description
1 polymer ?
#
loop_
_entity_poly.entity_id
_entity_poly.type
_entity_poly.pdbx_seq_one_letter_code
_entity_poly.pdbx_strand_id
1 'polypeptide(L)'
;MKYPTTGQLQQVHLGIGPKGYEPVASYQGDKELYTQEHEILQASILGFCPEHLWYHGSNKASCPRPILVTAKHQEQLEQLHNALITAIVDIVKRWWTDLDARFPERMPLTQDEEDLLRWLEHQHSHNGVPYEARLGSWRPDFLVGDYSGGPSTETYRLTEINARFCFNGFMHQAYGQEGLSDLGVGRNGLVHATDSSKILNGLLSLFNPDRPLHLLKGEEPGIDIHMFIDFVYRHIGIKPRLITPADLRLIPDPQKKNGSKLCCLVKDQQDASLINESPLLVTSKGEVVEEVHQVGLELHQHELFGLSREMLREISLRCFNDMRTILLVHDKRMLGIIKQEIPTLVAREVLTHDQGEALERGIADSFIPGSSELNELIQTSVDSPELRKEYLLKPIRGGKGAGIIFGDEVGPDEWLSTLERLRNPHFVPGNTMYVVQRRIWPRLYEVILNSSGDRGNYPLIGTYHTTNGQLLGLGTWRSSPDRICAVSHGGGWICSVLDEYAESSE
;
A
#
# COMPACT_ATOMS: atom_id res chain seq x y z
N MET A 1 18.74 34.21 3.30
CA MET A 1 18.75 32.90 3.99
C MET A 1 17.34 32.60 4.42
N LYS A 2 16.70 31.57 3.86
CA LYS A 2 15.53 30.97 4.50
C LYS A 2 16.10 30.06 5.58
N TYR A 3 15.86 30.39 6.85
CA TYR A 3 16.19 29.50 7.95
C TYR A 3 15.36 28.21 7.80
N PRO A 4 15.86 27.05 8.26
CA PRO A 4 15.03 25.84 8.32
C PRO A 4 13.77 26.14 9.11
N THR A 5 12.60 25.85 8.54
CA THR A 5 11.35 25.94 9.29
C THR A 5 11.33 24.78 10.27
N THR A 6 11.61 25.06 11.54
CA THR A 6 11.47 24.06 12.61
C THR A 6 10.06 23.47 12.56
N GLY A 7 9.96 22.14 12.63
CA GLY A 7 8.68 21.45 12.64
C GLY A 7 8.07 21.08 11.27
N GLN A 8 8.77 21.32 10.16
CA GLN A 8 8.30 20.94 8.81
C GLN A 8 9.17 19.87 8.15
N LEU A 9 8.56 19.09 7.25
CA LEU A 9 9.26 18.17 6.37
C LEU A 9 10.27 18.94 5.51
N GLN A 10 11.49 18.44 5.45
CA GLN A 10 12.54 18.99 4.58
C GLN A 10 13.49 17.89 4.13
N GLN A 11 13.99 18.00 2.90
CA GLN A 11 15.05 17.12 2.43
C GLN A 11 16.40 17.58 2.99
N VAL A 12 17.24 16.64 3.41
CA VAL A 12 18.54 16.94 4.03
C VAL A 12 19.69 16.17 3.38
N HIS A 13 20.86 16.80 3.36
CA HIS A 13 22.16 16.15 3.18
C HIS A 13 22.58 15.52 4.50
N LEU A 14 23.21 14.35 4.42
CA LEU A 14 23.68 13.59 5.58
C LEU A 14 25.18 13.75 5.78
N GLY A 15 25.64 13.57 7.03
CA GLY A 15 27.06 13.55 7.37
C GLY A 15 27.75 14.93 7.36
N ILE A 16 27.00 16.01 7.10
CA ILE A 16 27.52 17.38 7.05
C ILE A 16 26.85 18.28 8.08
N GLY A 17 27.47 19.42 8.39
CA GLY A 17 26.94 20.38 9.36
C GLY A 17 27.06 19.94 10.82
N PRO A 18 26.75 20.84 11.78
CA PRO A 18 27.00 20.61 13.21
C PRO A 18 26.10 19.54 13.84
N LYS A 19 24.92 19.30 13.26
CA LYS A 19 23.97 18.26 13.68
C LYS A 19 24.14 16.95 12.89
N GLY A 20 25.16 16.84 12.04
CA GLY A 20 25.31 15.71 11.13
C GLY A 20 24.33 15.69 9.95
N TYR A 21 23.55 16.76 9.75
CA TYR A 21 22.82 17.01 8.52
C TYR A 21 22.74 18.51 8.19
N GLU A 22 22.46 18.84 6.92
CA GLU A 22 22.13 20.20 6.48
C GLU A 22 20.94 20.19 5.50
N PRO A 23 19.94 21.09 5.63
CA PRO A 23 18.84 21.17 4.69
C PRO A 23 19.29 21.45 3.25
N VAL A 24 18.69 20.74 2.29
CA VAL A 24 18.91 20.97 0.84
C VAL A 24 18.61 22.43 0.47
N ALA A 25 17.56 23.01 1.04
CA ALA A 25 17.16 24.39 0.80
C ALA A 25 18.21 25.43 1.20
N SER A 26 19.05 25.15 2.21
CA SER A 26 20.09 26.07 2.68
C SER A 26 21.48 25.74 2.16
N TYR A 27 21.73 24.50 1.74
CA TYR A 27 23.04 24.06 1.29
C TYR A 27 23.50 24.85 0.05
N GLN A 28 24.71 25.39 0.09
CA GLN A 28 25.37 26.11 -1.02
C GLN A 28 26.74 25.53 -1.36
N GLY A 29 27.02 24.30 -0.88
CA GLY A 29 28.34 23.67 -1.01
C GLY A 29 28.58 23.01 -2.36
N ASP A 30 29.55 22.11 -2.38
CA ASP A 30 30.05 21.46 -3.58
C ASP A 30 29.01 20.54 -4.24
N LYS A 31 28.96 20.58 -5.57
CA LYS A 31 28.16 19.67 -6.41
C LYS A 31 28.72 18.25 -6.43
N GLU A 32 30.02 18.07 -6.16
CA GLU A 32 30.63 16.74 -6.06
C GLU A 32 29.96 15.89 -4.97
N LEU A 33 29.46 16.53 -3.90
CA LEU A 33 28.71 15.86 -2.84
C LEU A 33 27.49 15.09 -3.39
N TYR A 34 26.77 15.64 -4.35
CA TYR A 34 25.54 15.01 -4.87
C TYR A 34 25.80 13.68 -5.57
N THR A 35 26.95 13.60 -6.27
CA THR A 35 27.39 12.38 -6.94
C THR A 35 27.90 11.38 -5.92
N GLN A 36 28.74 11.82 -4.98
CA GLN A 36 29.27 10.98 -3.91
C GLN A 36 28.16 10.33 -3.06
N GLU A 37 27.15 11.11 -2.65
CA GLU A 37 26.02 10.60 -1.88
C GLU A 37 25.26 9.50 -2.65
N HIS A 38 25.11 9.63 -3.97
CA HIS A 38 24.47 8.60 -4.80
C HIS A 38 25.33 7.34 -4.90
N GLU A 39 26.63 7.49 -5.14
CA GLU A 39 27.54 6.36 -5.26
C GLU A 39 27.58 5.53 -3.97
N ILE A 40 27.61 6.20 -2.81
CA ILE A 40 27.55 5.55 -1.51
C ILE A 40 26.24 4.79 -1.35
N LEU A 41 25.07 5.44 -1.53
CA LEU A 41 23.79 4.75 -1.37
C LEU A 41 23.64 3.59 -2.36
N GLN A 42 24.04 3.77 -3.61
CA GLN A 42 23.98 2.69 -4.61
C GLN A 42 24.84 1.50 -4.20
N ALA A 43 26.07 1.74 -3.73
CA ALA A 43 26.94 0.68 -3.25
C ALA A 43 26.29 -0.08 -2.08
N SER A 44 25.70 0.63 -1.12
CA SER A 44 25.04 0.03 0.05
C SER A 44 23.83 -0.82 -0.37
N ILE A 45 22.88 -0.28 -1.14
CA ILE A 45 21.65 -1.01 -1.49
C ILE A 45 21.91 -2.19 -2.43
N LEU A 46 22.93 -2.10 -3.31
CA LEU A 46 23.37 -3.22 -4.15
C LEU A 46 24.11 -4.30 -3.35
N GLY A 47 24.71 -3.93 -2.20
CA GLY A 47 25.22 -4.88 -1.22
C GLY A 47 24.11 -5.72 -0.56
N PHE A 48 22.93 -5.13 -0.38
CA PHE A 48 21.77 -5.85 0.18
C PHE A 48 21.01 -6.68 -0.84
N CYS A 49 20.95 -6.26 -2.10
CA CYS A 49 20.16 -6.90 -3.15
C CYS A 49 20.78 -6.69 -4.54
N PRO A 50 21.04 -7.76 -5.31
CA PRO A 50 21.69 -7.63 -6.61
C PRO A 50 20.85 -6.83 -7.62
N GLU A 51 21.52 -6.06 -8.48
CA GLU A 51 20.89 -5.08 -9.40
C GLU A 51 19.73 -5.67 -10.22
N HIS A 52 19.89 -6.88 -10.74
CA HIS A 52 18.89 -7.51 -11.62
C HIS A 52 17.55 -7.85 -10.94
N LEU A 53 17.47 -7.81 -9.61
CA LEU A 53 16.23 -8.02 -8.86
C LEU A 53 15.46 -6.73 -8.60
N TRP A 54 16.07 -5.56 -8.83
CA TRP A 54 15.41 -4.26 -8.75
C TRP A 54 14.57 -4.05 -10.01
N TYR A 55 13.25 -4.00 -9.86
CA TYR A 55 12.32 -3.91 -10.97
C TYR A 55 12.61 -2.69 -11.88
N HIS A 56 12.87 -2.95 -13.17
CA HIS A 56 13.29 -1.94 -14.15
C HIS A 56 14.45 -1.03 -13.69
N GLY A 57 15.36 -1.55 -12.87
CA GLY A 57 16.49 -0.77 -12.33
C GLY A 57 16.04 0.31 -11.36
N SER A 58 14.97 0.08 -10.60
CA SER A 58 14.43 1.03 -9.62
C SER A 58 15.44 1.46 -8.56
N ASN A 59 16.54 0.71 -8.34
CA ASN A 59 17.68 1.17 -7.55
C ASN A 59 18.20 2.54 -8.04
N LYS A 60 18.23 2.79 -9.35
CA LYS A 60 18.75 4.04 -9.94
C LYS A 60 17.87 5.25 -9.64
N ALA A 61 16.62 5.02 -9.23
CA ALA A 61 15.69 6.06 -8.79
C ALA A 61 15.80 6.38 -7.29
N SER A 62 16.71 5.73 -6.55
CA SER A 62 16.91 5.98 -5.13
C SER A 62 17.51 7.36 -4.89
N CYS A 63 16.96 8.10 -3.94
CA CYS A 63 17.53 9.37 -3.51
C CYS A 63 18.27 9.22 -2.17
N PRO A 64 19.59 9.53 -2.11
CA PRO A 64 20.39 9.47 -0.88
C PRO A 64 20.14 10.58 0.13
N ARG A 65 19.35 11.60 -0.24
CA ARG A 65 19.01 12.73 0.62
C ARG A 65 17.62 12.49 1.20
N PRO A 66 17.51 12.01 2.46
CA PRO A 66 16.23 11.63 3.03
C PRO A 66 15.36 12.85 3.37
N ILE A 67 14.09 12.58 3.67
CA ILE A 67 13.20 13.54 4.28
C ILE A 67 13.38 13.50 5.80
N LEU A 68 13.76 14.63 6.39
CA LEU A 68 13.74 14.82 7.83
C LEU A 68 12.30 14.99 8.30
N VAL A 69 11.83 14.03 9.08
CA VAL A 69 10.52 14.05 9.75
C VAL A 69 10.67 14.44 11.23
N THR A 70 9.55 14.68 11.91
CA THR A 70 9.52 15.03 13.35
C THR A 70 8.75 13.98 14.14
N ALA A 71 8.84 13.91 15.47
CA ALA A 71 8.04 12.91 16.19
C ALA A 71 6.54 13.23 16.11
N LYS A 72 6.16 14.51 15.97
CA LYS A 72 4.76 14.89 15.67
C LYS A 72 4.23 14.24 14.39
N HIS A 73 5.07 14.12 13.35
CA HIS A 73 4.69 13.42 12.13
C HIS A 73 4.49 11.90 12.36
N GLN A 74 5.34 11.30 13.20
CA GLN A 74 5.21 9.89 13.59
C GLN A 74 3.96 9.65 14.42
N GLU A 75 3.69 10.52 15.39
CA GLU A 75 2.49 10.47 16.24
C GLU A 75 1.22 10.64 15.40
N GLN A 76 1.20 11.61 14.48
CA GLN A 76 0.08 11.79 13.55
C GLN A 76 -0.18 10.53 12.73
N LEU A 77 0.87 9.88 12.22
CA LEU A 77 0.75 8.64 11.46
C LEU A 77 0.20 7.50 12.32
N GLU A 78 0.72 7.34 13.54
CA GLU A 78 0.28 6.30 14.47
C GLU A 78 -1.18 6.48 14.87
N GLN A 79 -1.59 7.69 15.24
CA GLN A 79 -2.98 8.01 15.56
C GLN A 79 -3.92 7.72 14.39
N LEU A 80 -3.55 8.15 13.18
CA LEU A 80 -4.32 7.91 11.96
C LEU A 80 -4.44 6.41 11.65
N HIS A 81 -3.34 5.67 11.71
CA HIS A 81 -3.34 4.23 11.46
C HIS A 81 -4.17 3.46 12.50
N ASN A 82 -4.02 3.78 13.78
CA ASN A 82 -4.77 3.14 14.85
C ASN A 82 -6.29 3.36 14.72
N ALA A 83 -6.71 4.55 14.30
CA ALA A 83 -8.11 4.81 14.00
C ALA A 83 -8.57 4.06 12.74
N LEU A 84 -7.74 4.04 11.69
CA LEU A 84 -8.05 3.41 10.41
C LEU A 84 -8.26 1.91 10.54
N ILE A 85 -7.35 1.23 11.25
CA ILE A 85 -7.41 -0.22 11.45
C ILE A 85 -8.65 -0.59 12.27
N THR A 86 -8.97 0.18 13.30
CA THR A 86 -10.13 -0.03 14.16
C THR A 86 -11.43 0.10 13.36
N ALA A 87 -11.55 1.16 12.54
CA ALA A 87 -12.70 1.37 11.68
C ALA A 87 -12.87 0.24 10.65
N ILE A 88 -11.79 -0.16 9.96
CA ILE A 88 -11.84 -1.20 8.93
C ILE A 88 -12.23 -2.55 9.54
N VAL A 89 -11.65 -2.93 10.68
CA VAL A 89 -11.95 -4.21 11.33
C VAL A 89 -13.42 -4.27 11.74
N ASP A 90 -13.97 -3.20 12.32
CA ASP A 90 -15.39 -3.14 12.68
C ASP A 90 -16.30 -3.23 11.44
N ILE A 91 -16.05 -2.40 10.41
CA ILE A 91 -16.85 -2.36 9.18
C ILE A 91 -16.86 -3.73 8.49
N VAL A 92 -15.70 -4.37 8.32
CA VAL A 92 -15.62 -5.66 7.62
C VAL A 92 -16.29 -6.77 8.43
N LYS A 93 -16.15 -6.79 9.76
CA LYS A 93 -16.80 -7.79 10.61
C LYS A 93 -18.31 -7.78 10.53
N ARG A 94 -18.90 -6.59 10.40
CA ARG A 94 -20.36 -6.43 10.34
C ARG A 94 -20.89 -6.26 8.92
N TRP A 95 -20.04 -6.44 7.91
CA TRP A 95 -20.33 -6.18 6.49
C TRP A 95 -21.67 -6.76 6.03
N TRP A 96 -21.99 -7.98 6.48
CA TRP A 96 -23.22 -8.69 6.11
C TRP A 96 -24.34 -8.62 7.15
N THR A 97 -24.01 -8.26 8.40
CA THR A 97 -24.94 -8.36 9.54
C THR A 97 -25.56 -7.03 9.93
N ASP A 98 -24.91 -5.92 9.59
CA ASP A 98 -25.43 -4.57 9.86
C ASP A 98 -26.36 -4.11 8.72
N LEU A 99 -27.65 -4.41 8.89
CA LEU A 99 -28.69 -4.09 7.91
C LEU A 99 -28.98 -2.58 7.82
N ASP A 100 -28.63 -1.80 8.84
CA ASP A 100 -28.86 -0.35 8.85
C ASP A 100 -27.74 0.36 8.06
N ALA A 101 -26.49 -0.10 8.22
CA ALA A 101 -25.34 0.46 7.52
C ALA A 101 -25.33 0.15 6.01
N ARG A 102 -25.97 -0.94 5.57
CA ARG A 102 -26.18 -1.33 4.16
C ARG A 102 -24.90 -1.29 3.32
N PHE A 103 -23.84 -1.91 3.85
CA PHE A 103 -22.53 -1.91 3.17
C PHE A 103 -22.53 -2.53 1.78
N PRO A 104 -23.17 -3.69 1.55
CA PRO A 104 -23.22 -4.29 0.22
C PRO A 104 -23.89 -3.38 -0.81
N GLU A 105 -24.89 -2.59 -0.40
CA GLU A 105 -25.57 -1.63 -1.28
C GLU A 105 -24.72 -0.39 -1.58
N ARG A 106 -23.88 0.04 -0.63
CA ARG A 106 -22.97 1.20 -0.78
C ARG A 106 -21.73 0.86 -1.59
N MET A 107 -21.27 -0.39 -1.50
CA MET A 107 -20.12 -0.89 -2.24
C MET A 107 -20.45 -2.25 -2.85
N PRO A 108 -21.32 -2.29 -3.87
CA PRO A 108 -21.68 -3.54 -4.52
C PRO A 108 -20.45 -4.18 -5.12
N LEU A 109 -20.42 -5.51 -5.06
CA LEU A 109 -19.42 -6.38 -5.64
C LEU A 109 -20.00 -7.05 -6.90
N THR A 110 -19.14 -7.71 -7.67
CA THR A 110 -19.66 -8.65 -8.68
C THR A 110 -20.27 -9.88 -7.98
N GLN A 111 -21.13 -10.62 -8.68
CA GLN A 111 -21.76 -11.82 -8.09
C GLN A 111 -20.72 -12.83 -7.60
N ASP A 112 -19.65 -13.07 -8.37
CA ASP A 112 -18.62 -14.05 -8.00
C ASP A 112 -17.81 -13.61 -6.76
N GLU A 113 -17.56 -12.31 -6.62
CA GLU A 113 -16.90 -11.72 -5.46
C GLU A 113 -17.75 -11.85 -4.20
N GLU A 114 -19.03 -11.47 -4.29
CA GLU A 114 -19.97 -11.59 -3.18
C GLU A 114 -20.16 -13.06 -2.77
N ASP A 115 -20.32 -13.97 -3.73
CA ASP A 115 -20.43 -15.40 -3.49
C ASP A 115 -19.21 -15.96 -2.76
N LEU A 116 -18.00 -15.50 -3.12
CA LEU A 116 -16.76 -15.90 -2.45
C LEU A 116 -16.72 -15.37 -1.01
N LEU A 117 -16.98 -14.08 -0.80
CA LEU A 117 -16.92 -13.46 0.52
C LEU A 117 -18.01 -14.01 1.46
N ARG A 118 -19.23 -14.23 0.97
CA ARG A 118 -20.28 -14.90 1.73
C ARG A 118 -19.90 -16.33 2.07
N TRP A 119 -19.32 -17.08 1.13
CA TRP A 119 -18.82 -18.43 1.43
C TRP A 119 -17.74 -18.41 2.51
N LEU A 120 -16.82 -17.45 2.47
CA LEU A 120 -15.76 -17.27 3.47
C LEU A 120 -16.30 -16.97 4.85
N GLU A 121 -17.38 -16.19 4.96
CA GLU A 121 -18.01 -15.88 6.25
C GLU A 121 -18.53 -17.14 6.97
N HIS A 122 -18.99 -18.13 6.20
CA HIS A 122 -19.47 -19.41 6.75
C HIS A 122 -18.36 -20.42 7.01
N GLN A 123 -17.16 -20.20 6.46
CA GLN A 123 -16.01 -20.98 6.86
C GLN A 123 -15.65 -20.45 8.24
N HIS A 124 -15.83 -21.23 9.31
CA HIS A 124 -15.43 -20.86 10.67
C HIS A 124 -13.98 -20.36 10.59
N SER A 125 -13.89 -19.05 10.49
CA SER A 125 -12.83 -18.23 9.91
C SER A 125 -11.56 -18.98 9.44
N HIS A 126 -11.34 -19.22 8.15
CA HIS A 126 -10.04 -19.68 7.57
C HIS A 126 -9.18 -20.66 8.43
N ASN A 127 -9.70 -21.85 8.76
CA ASN A 127 -9.10 -22.80 9.72
C ASN A 127 -9.13 -22.34 11.20
N GLY A 128 -10.14 -21.59 11.63
CA GLY A 128 -10.29 -21.03 12.98
C GLY A 128 -9.60 -19.69 13.27
N VAL A 129 -9.01 -19.01 12.27
CA VAL A 129 -8.33 -17.71 12.41
C VAL A 129 -9.28 -16.54 12.06
N PRO A 130 -9.64 -15.67 13.01
CA PRO A 130 -10.57 -14.56 12.78
C PRO A 130 -9.96 -13.48 11.86
N TYR A 131 -10.81 -12.64 11.27
CA TYR A 131 -10.41 -11.64 10.27
C TYR A 131 -9.29 -10.70 10.78
N GLU A 132 -9.46 -10.17 11.99
CA GLU A 132 -8.53 -9.25 12.64
C GLU A 132 -7.12 -9.85 12.87
N ALA A 133 -7.01 -11.19 12.85
CA ALA A 133 -5.74 -11.88 13.00
C ALA A 133 -5.07 -12.19 11.65
N ARG A 134 -5.71 -11.84 10.52
CA ARG A 134 -5.20 -12.11 9.16
C ARG A 134 -5.53 -10.98 8.19
N LEU A 135 -5.13 -9.76 8.55
CA LEU A 135 -5.33 -8.60 7.68
C LEU A 135 -4.33 -8.55 6.53
N GLY A 136 -3.26 -9.35 6.59
CA GLY A 136 -2.24 -9.37 5.57
C GLY A 136 -1.39 -8.11 5.57
N SER A 137 -0.81 -7.78 4.42
CA SER A 137 0.06 -6.60 4.23
C SER A 137 -0.68 -5.47 3.52
N TRP A 138 -0.60 -4.25 4.09
CA TRP A 138 -1.14 -3.04 3.49
C TRP A 138 -0.05 -2.01 3.23
N ARG A 139 -0.24 -1.24 2.17
CA ARG A 139 0.48 0.00 1.87
C ARG A 139 -0.51 1.13 1.59
N PRO A 140 -0.93 1.87 2.62
CA PRO A 140 -1.70 3.08 2.41
C PRO A 140 -0.82 4.20 1.84
N ASP A 141 -1.36 4.93 0.87
CA ASP A 141 -0.67 6.01 0.17
C ASP A 141 -1.36 7.35 0.50
N PHE A 142 -0.58 8.36 0.85
CA PHE A 142 -1.06 9.66 1.31
C PHE A 142 -0.32 10.83 0.64
N LEU A 143 -0.99 11.99 0.63
CA LEU A 143 -0.39 13.27 0.27
C LEU A 143 -0.24 14.14 1.53
N VAL A 144 0.69 15.09 1.49
CA VAL A 144 0.83 16.10 2.54
C VAL A 144 0.13 17.38 2.09
N GLY A 145 -0.93 17.75 2.78
CA GLY A 145 -1.68 18.98 2.52
C GLY A 145 -1.95 19.76 3.81
N ASP A 146 -2.52 20.95 3.65
CA ASP A 146 -3.03 21.74 4.77
C ASP A 146 -4.47 21.33 5.10
N TYR A 147 -4.78 21.24 6.39
CA TYR A 147 -6.16 21.10 6.84
C TYR A 147 -6.87 22.46 6.80
N SER A 148 -7.97 22.55 6.05
CA SER A 148 -8.80 23.75 5.99
C SER A 148 -9.51 23.96 7.34
N GLY A 149 -9.08 24.94 8.12
CA GLY A 149 -9.72 25.30 9.40
C GLY A 149 -8.79 25.49 10.59
N GLY A 150 -7.47 25.31 10.43
CA GLY A 150 -6.46 25.52 11.48
C GLY A 150 -5.20 26.25 10.97
N PRO A 151 -4.18 26.44 11.83
CA PRO A 151 -2.87 26.89 11.38
C PRO A 151 -2.32 25.92 10.32
N SER A 152 -1.55 26.43 9.36
CA SER A 152 -0.97 25.66 8.26
C SER A 152 0.01 24.60 8.80
N THR A 153 -0.52 23.43 9.15
CA THR A 153 0.23 22.27 9.64
C THR A 153 0.19 21.14 8.63
N GLU A 154 1.34 20.51 8.42
CA GLU A 154 1.48 19.34 7.56
C GLU A 154 0.54 18.23 8.04
N THR A 155 -0.36 17.82 7.16
CA THR A 155 -1.37 16.81 7.46
C THR A 155 -1.30 15.71 6.42
N TYR A 156 -1.09 14.48 6.89
CA TYR A 156 -1.18 13.29 6.06
C TYR A 156 -2.63 13.02 5.68
N ARG A 157 -2.92 13.01 4.38
CA ARG A 157 -4.24 12.72 3.84
C ARG A 157 -4.20 11.48 2.97
N LEU A 158 -4.73 10.38 3.49
CA LEU A 158 -4.86 9.09 2.83
C LEU A 158 -5.71 9.22 1.57
N THR A 159 -5.19 8.67 0.48
CA THR A 159 -5.84 8.76 -0.83
C THR A 159 -6.24 7.42 -1.40
N GLU A 160 -5.63 6.33 -0.92
CA GLU A 160 -5.95 4.93 -1.21
C GLU A 160 -5.25 3.97 -0.22
N ILE A 161 -5.72 2.71 -0.18
CA ILE A 161 -5.08 1.60 0.52
C ILE A 161 -4.71 0.52 -0.50
N ASN A 162 -3.43 0.17 -0.60
CA ASN A 162 -2.97 -0.93 -1.44
C ASN A 162 -2.83 -2.20 -0.61
N ALA A 163 -3.62 -3.25 -0.90
CA ALA A 163 -3.58 -4.50 -0.14
C ALA A 163 -3.67 -5.77 -1.00
N ARG A 164 -3.44 -5.64 -2.31
CA ARG A 164 -3.43 -6.76 -3.27
C ARG A 164 -2.02 -7.27 -3.59
N PHE A 165 -1.08 -6.35 -3.80
CA PHE A 165 0.31 -6.67 -4.13
C PHE A 165 1.18 -6.55 -2.89
N CYS A 166 1.26 -7.67 -2.17
CA CYS A 166 1.64 -7.74 -0.75
C CYS A 166 3.00 -7.13 -0.42
N PHE A 167 3.95 -7.22 -1.35
CA PHE A 167 5.35 -6.84 -1.09
C PHE A 167 5.67 -5.41 -1.52
N ASN A 168 4.81 -4.77 -2.31
CA ASN A 168 5.18 -3.56 -3.04
C ASN A 168 5.63 -2.41 -2.12
N GLY A 169 6.90 -2.04 -2.18
CA GLY A 169 7.52 -0.93 -1.46
C GLY A 169 8.15 -1.31 -0.11
N PHE A 170 7.91 -2.52 0.40
CA PHE A 170 8.49 -2.96 1.68
C PHE A 170 10.00 -3.15 1.59
N MET A 171 10.50 -3.80 0.54
CA MET A 171 11.93 -4.08 0.35
C MET A 171 12.69 -2.81 -0.01
N HIS A 172 12.09 -1.93 -0.84
CA HIS A 172 12.65 -0.61 -1.11
C HIS A 172 12.81 0.20 0.19
N GLN A 173 11.80 0.19 1.06
CA GLN A 173 11.87 0.89 2.33
C GLN A 173 12.92 0.30 3.26
N ALA A 174 12.95 -1.02 3.44
CA ALA A 174 13.89 -1.68 4.36
C ALA A 174 15.35 -1.46 3.93
N TYR A 175 15.69 -1.76 2.68
CA TYR A 175 17.05 -1.62 2.17
C TYR A 175 17.44 -0.15 1.98
N GLY A 176 16.50 0.70 1.60
CA GLY A 176 16.71 2.15 1.50
C GLY A 176 17.07 2.76 2.86
N GLN A 177 16.35 2.37 3.93
CA GLN A 177 16.67 2.84 5.28
C GLN A 177 18.06 2.38 5.71
N GLU A 178 18.37 1.08 5.58
CA GLU A 178 19.69 0.56 5.94
C GLU A 178 20.83 1.23 5.14
N GLY A 179 20.60 1.55 3.87
CA GLY A 179 21.58 2.21 3.03
C GLY A 179 21.97 3.61 3.51
N LEU A 180 21.09 4.30 4.26
CA LEU A 180 21.42 5.62 4.81
C LEU A 180 22.43 5.57 5.96
N SER A 181 22.66 4.40 6.57
CA SER A 181 23.66 4.23 7.64
C SER A 181 25.08 4.58 7.17
N ASP A 182 25.41 4.22 5.93
CA ASP A 182 26.72 4.52 5.32
C ASP A 182 26.88 6.02 5.01
N LEU A 183 25.77 6.74 4.90
CA LEU A 183 25.73 8.20 4.75
C LEU A 183 25.74 8.96 6.08
N GLY A 184 25.73 8.25 7.22
CA GLY A 184 25.90 8.84 8.55
C GLY A 184 24.65 8.85 9.44
N VAL A 185 23.55 8.20 9.03
CA VAL A 185 22.45 7.91 9.97
C VAL A 185 22.94 6.98 11.08
N GLY A 186 22.43 7.16 12.29
CA GLY A 186 22.92 6.53 13.52
C GLY A 186 24.06 7.29 14.20
N ARG A 187 24.42 8.48 13.70
CA ARG A 187 25.47 9.35 14.25
C ARG A 187 24.89 10.73 14.55
N ASN A 188 25.47 11.43 15.53
CA ASN A 188 25.13 12.82 15.88
C ASN A 188 23.64 13.07 16.19
N GLY A 189 22.91 12.07 16.70
CA GLY A 189 21.49 12.17 17.06
C GLY A 189 20.51 11.99 15.91
N LEU A 190 21.01 11.74 14.69
CA LEU A 190 20.16 11.42 13.55
C LEU A 190 19.89 9.93 13.49
N VAL A 191 18.62 9.54 13.47
CA VAL A 191 18.18 8.13 13.45
C VAL A 191 17.26 7.85 12.27
N HIS A 192 17.10 6.57 11.94
CA HIS A 192 16.13 6.13 10.95
C HIS A 192 14.72 6.44 11.45
N ALA A 193 13.89 7.03 10.60
CA ALA A 193 12.48 7.25 10.94
C ALA A 193 11.67 5.94 10.88
N THR A 194 12.18 4.90 10.23
CA THR A 194 11.56 3.58 10.18
C THR A 194 12.63 2.52 10.41
N ASP A 195 12.38 1.63 11.36
CA ASP A 195 13.22 0.46 11.61
C ASP A 195 13.05 -0.57 10.48
N SER A 196 14.13 -0.84 9.74
CA SER A 196 14.15 -1.82 8.65
C SER A 196 13.83 -3.24 9.15
N SER A 197 14.28 -3.59 10.36
CA SER A 197 14.06 -4.91 10.96
C SER A 197 12.59 -5.09 11.28
N LYS A 198 11.90 -4.04 11.71
CA LYS A 198 10.44 -4.06 11.92
C LYS A 198 9.69 -4.32 10.61
N ILE A 199 10.12 -3.73 9.49
CA ILE A 199 9.54 -3.96 8.16
C ILE A 199 9.73 -5.43 7.74
N LEU A 200 10.96 -5.94 7.82
CA LEU A 200 11.30 -7.31 7.41
C LEU A 200 10.63 -8.36 8.30
N ASN A 201 10.64 -8.17 9.62
CA ASN A 201 9.94 -9.05 10.56
C ASN A 201 8.43 -9.02 10.36
N GLY A 202 7.86 -7.86 10.01
CA GLY A 202 6.46 -7.74 9.63
C GLY A 202 6.12 -8.64 8.42
N LEU A 203 6.93 -8.61 7.36
CA LEU A 203 6.75 -9.49 6.19
C LEU A 203 6.86 -10.98 6.56
N LEU A 204 7.86 -11.34 7.39
CA LEU A 204 8.03 -12.71 7.86
C LEU A 204 6.87 -13.18 8.75
N SER A 205 6.15 -12.26 9.42
CA SER A 205 4.98 -12.60 10.25
C SER A 205 3.74 -13.02 9.46
N LEU A 206 3.73 -12.83 8.14
CA LEU A 206 2.58 -13.16 7.28
C LEU A 206 2.43 -14.67 7.07
N PHE A 207 3.50 -15.45 7.23
CA PHE A 207 3.53 -16.86 6.86
C PHE A 207 4.33 -17.67 7.89
N ASN A 208 4.17 -19.00 7.84
CA ASN A 208 4.94 -19.89 8.71
C ASN A 208 6.26 -20.29 8.02
N PRO A 209 7.43 -19.94 8.59
CA PRO A 209 8.73 -20.29 8.00
C PRO A 209 9.05 -21.80 8.05
N ASP A 210 8.33 -22.60 8.82
CA ASP A 210 8.53 -24.06 8.87
C ASP A 210 7.80 -24.81 7.73
N ARG A 211 7.17 -24.06 6.80
CA ARG A 211 6.40 -24.61 5.68
C ARG A 211 6.87 -24.01 4.34
N PRO A 212 6.74 -24.76 3.23
CA PRO A 212 6.95 -24.22 1.89
C PRO A 212 6.09 -22.97 1.66
N LEU A 213 6.68 -21.95 1.01
CA LEU A 213 5.98 -20.71 0.65
C LEU A 213 5.80 -20.64 -0.86
N HIS A 214 4.55 -20.56 -1.31
CA HIS A 214 4.21 -20.35 -2.71
C HIS A 214 3.74 -18.92 -2.93
N LEU A 215 4.17 -18.31 -4.03
CA LEU A 215 3.78 -16.98 -4.44
C LEU A 215 3.08 -17.11 -5.80
N LEU A 216 1.76 -16.96 -5.80
CA LEU A 216 0.92 -17.06 -6.99
C LEU A 216 0.94 -15.74 -7.75
N LYS A 217 1.66 -15.74 -8.86
CA LYS A 217 1.96 -14.55 -9.66
C LYS A 217 1.37 -14.67 -11.06
N GLY A 218 0.89 -13.55 -11.57
CA GLY A 218 0.29 -13.40 -12.90
C GLY A 218 0.95 -12.28 -13.70
N GLU A 219 0.13 -11.46 -14.34
CA GLU A 219 0.55 -10.36 -15.22
C GLU A 219 1.30 -9.24 -14.48
N GLU A 220 0.93 -8.93 -13.23
CA GLU A 220 1.59 -7.85 -12.46
C GLU A 220 3.06 -8.20 -12.26
N PRO A 221 4.02 -7.39 -12.75
CA PRO A 221 5.44 -7.71 -12.64
C PRO A 221 5.95 -7.79 -11.21
N GLY A 222 5.41 -6.96 -10.31
CA GLY A 222 5.81 -6.88 -8.90
C GLY A 222 7.09 -6.06 -8.73
N ILE A 223 7.07 -5.05 -7.86
CA ILE A 223 8.25 -4.19 -7.66
C ILE A 223 9.27 -4.83 -6.71
N ASP A 224 8.79 -5.59 -5.72
CA ASP A 224 9.58 -6.09 -4.59
C ASP A 224 9.58 -7.61 -4.47
N ILE A 225 8.68 -8.31 -5.16
CA ILE A 225 8.49 -9.77 -4.99
C ILE A 225 9.79 -10.55 -5.20
N HIS A 226 10.58 -10.18 -6.20
CA HIS A 226 11.85 -10.83 -6.51
C HIS A 226 12.93 -10.53 -5.46
N MET A 227 12.96 -9.31 -4.93
CA MET A 227 13.83 -8.92 -3.81
C MET A 227 13.46 -9.67 -2.53
N PHE A 228 12.17 -9.85 -2.28
CA PHE A 228 11.66 -10.61 -1.14
C PHE A 228 12.01 -12.09 -1.22
N ILE A 229 11.88 -12.72 -2.40
CA ILE A 229 12.29 -14.11 -2.62
C ILE A 229 13.77 -14.31 -2.26
N ASP A 230 14.63 -13.42 -2.75
CA ASP A 230 16.06 -13.45 -2.45
C ASP A 230 16.36 -13.22 -0.96
N PHE A 231 15.67 -12.26 -0.33
CA PHE A 231 15.76 -12.02 1.10
C PHE A 231 15.43 -13.26 1.93
N VAL A 232 14.26 -13.89 1.71
CA VAL A 232 13.84 -15.08 2.46
C VAL A 232 14.81 -16.23 2.24
N TYR A 233 15.32 -16.41 1.02
CA TYR A 233 16.30 -17.44 0.72
C TYR A 233 17.61 -17.24 1.49
N ARG A 234 18.16 -16.02 1.48
CA ARG A 234 19.42 -15.74 2.18
C ARG A 234 19.33 -15.78 3.70
N HIS A 235 18.19 -15.38 4.27
CA HIS A 235 18.06 -15.19 5.72
C HIS A 235 17.35 -16.33 6.44
N ILE A 236 16.42 -17.02 5.77
CA ILE A 236 15.62 -18.11 6.37
C ILE A 236 15.99 -19.46 5.74
N GLY A 237 16.64 -19.48 4.57
CA GLY A 237 17.01 -20.72 3.87
C GLY A 237 15.85 -21.37 3.11
N ILE A 238 14.66 -20.78 3.14
CA ILE A 238 13.51 -21.18 2.31
C ILE A 238 13.64 -20.46 0.98
N LYS A 239 13.50 -21.15 -0.14
CA LYS A 239 13.32 -20.49 -1.44
C LYS A 239 11.83 -20.42 -1.74
N PRO A 240 11.15 -19.26 -1.61
CA PRO A 240 9.76 -19.15 -2.01
C PRO A 240 9.60 -19.49 -3.50
N ARG A 241 8.56 -20.25 -3.83
CA ARG A 241 8.29 -20.71 -5.18
C ARG A 241 7.32 -19.79 -5.88
N LEU A 242 7.75 -19.21 -7.01
CA LEU A 242 6.83 -18.53 -7.92
C LEU A 242 6.04 -19.58 -8.71
N ILE A 243 4.72 -19.49 -8.63
CA ILE A 243 3.78 -20.35 -9.36
C ILE A 243 2.77 -19.48 -10.10
N THR A 244 2.20 -20.02 -11.18
CA THR A 244 1.17 -19.35 -11.98
C THR A 244 -0.20 -20.04 -11.81
N PRO A 245 -1.31 -19.38 -12.17
CA PRO A 245 -2.63 -20.01 -12.22
C PRO A 245 -2.65 -21.37 -12.96
N ALA A 246 -1.86 -21.51 -14.03
CA ALA A 246 -1.78 -22.74 -14.82
C ALA A 246 -1.12 -23.92 -14.09
N ASP A 247 -0.35 -23.64 -13.04
CA ASP A 247 0.37 -24.64 -12.25
C ASP A 247 -0.52 -25.29 -11.18
N LEU A 248 -1.68 -24.71 -10.88
CA LEU A 248 -2.54 -25.16 -9.77
C LEU A 248 -3.34 -26.41 -10.11
N ARG A 249 -3.50 -27.30 -9.14
CA ARG A 249 -4.32 -28.51 -9.20
C ARG A 249 -5.12 -28.67 -7.91
N LEU A 250 -6.32 -29.21 -8.02
CA LEU A 250 -7.11 -29.68 -6.88
C LEU A 250 -7.10 -31.21 -6.88
N ILE A 251 -6.68 -31.79 -5.76
CA ILE A 251 -6.69 -33.24 -5.54
C ILE A 251 -7.71 -33.55 -4.43
N PRO A 252 -8.55 -34.60 -4.55
CA PRO A 252 -9.43 -35.00 -3.46
C PRO A 252 -8.66 -35.24 -2.16
N ASP A 253 -9.15 -34.66 -1.06
CA ASP A 253 -8.59 -34.89 0.27
C ASP A 253 -9.29 -36.11 0.92
N PRO A 254 -8.60 -37.26 1.10
CA PRO A 254 -9.22 -38.43 1.73
C PRO A 254 -9.59 -38.21 3.20
N GLN A 255 -9.01 -37.20 3.87
CA GLN A 255 -9.28 -36.91 5.28
C GLN A 255 -10.49 -36.01 5.50
N LYS A 256 -10.96 -35.30 4.47
CA LYS A 256 -12.09 -34.38 4.54
C LYS A 256 -13.18 -34.84 3.59
N LYS A 257 -14.37 -35.11 4.12
CA LYS A 257 -15.54 -35.47 3.29
C LYS A 257 -15.82 -34.32 2.30
N ASN A 258 -15.61 -34.57 1.01
CA ASN A 258 -15.70 -33.59 -0.09
C ASN A 258 -14.65 -32.47 -0.04
N GLY A 259 -13.54 -32.64 0.69
CA GLY A 259 -12.45 -31.66 0.72
C GLY A 259 -11.50 -31.83 -0.47
N SER A 260 -10.76 -30.76 -0.79
CA SER A 260 -9.68 -30.80 -1.78
C SER A 260 -8.38 -30.28 -1.15
N LYS A 261 -7.26 -30.81 -1.64
CA LYS A 261 -5.93 -30.27 -1.42
C LYS A 261 -5.58 -29.35 -2.58
N LEU A 262 -5.19 -28.11 -2.25
CA LEU A 262 -4.55 -27.22 -3.20
C LEU A 262 -3.12 -27.71 -3.45
N CYS A 263 -2.78 -27.96 -4.70
CA CYS A 263 -1.45 -28.42 -5.10
C CYS A 263 -0.93 -27.60 -6.27
N CYS A 264 0.39 -27.63 -6.51
CA CYS A 264 1.01 -27.06 -7.70
C CYS A 264 1.91 -28.08 -8.41
N LEU A 265 2.03 -27.93 -9.74
CA LEU A 265 2.94 -28.74 -10.56
C LEU A 265 4.40 -28.60 -10.11
N VAL A 266 5.11 -29.73 -10.06
CA VAL A 266 6.57 -29.75 -9.90
C VAL A 266 7.19 -29.85 -11.29
N LYS A 267 7.78 -28.75 -11.77
CA LYS A 267 8.39 -28.65 -13.11
C LYS A 267 9.80 -29.24 -13.15
N ASP A 268 10.58 -29.07 -12.08
CA ASP A 268 11.91 -29.68 -11.91
C ASP A 268 12.07 -30.31 -10.52
N GLN A 269 12.77 -31.46 -10.42
CA GLN A 269 13.04 -32.10 -9.11
C GLN A 269 13.98 -31.27 -8.21
N GLN A 270 14.71 -30.31 -8.78
CA GLN A 270 15.50 -29.33 -8.00
C GLN A 270 14.64 -28.18 -7.43
N ASP A 271 13.40 -28.00 -7.91
CA ASP A 271 12.46 -26.99 -7.40
C ASP A 271 11.69 -27.47 -6.16
N ALA A 272 11.72 -28.77 -5.84
CA ALA A 272 11.13 -29.29 -4.62
C ALA A 272 11.87 -28.70 -3.41
N SER A 273 11.15 -27.96 -2.57
CA SER A 273 11.74 -27.27 -1.43
C SER A 273 12.41 -28.27 -0.49
N LEU A 274 13.68 -28.01 -0.15
CA LEU A 274 14.49 -28.81 0.79
C LEU A 274 13.98 -28.77 2.24
N ILE A 275 12.86 -28.10 2.51
CA ILE A 275 12.29 -27.94 3.84
C ILE A 275 11.07 -28.85 3.96
N ASN A 276 11.29 -29.95 4.67
CA ASN A 276 10.36 -31.04 4.98
C ASN A 276 9.83 -31.81 3.75
N GLU A 277 9.88 -33.12 3.88
CA GLU A 277 9.37 -34.15 2.96
C GLU A 277 7.85 -34.04 2.78
N SER A 278 7.32 -32.93 2.23
CA SER A 278 5.94 -32.94 1.75
C SER A 278 5.86 -34.01 0.66
N PRO A 279 5.10 -35.09 0.86
CA PRO A 279 5.12 -36.20 -0.07
C PRO A 279 4.62 -35.70 -1.43
N LEU A 280 5.44 -35.93 -2.46
CA LEU A 280 5.01 -35.69 -3.83
C LEU A 280 3.75 -36.52 -4.10
N LEU A 281 2.73 -35.85 -4.62
CA LEU A 281 1.47 -36.47 -5.00
C LEU A 281 1.46 -36.65 -6.52
N VAL A 282 0.67 -37.61 -6.98
CA VAL A 282 0.47 -37.85 -8.41
C VAL A 282 -1.00 -37.66 -8.71
N THR A 283 -1.31 -36.79 -9.68
CA THR A 283 -2.69 -36.59 -10.12
C THR A 283 -3.19 -37.80 -10.90
N SER A 284 -4.50 -37.91 -11.12
CA SER A 284 -5.07 -38.96 -11.99
C SER A 284 -4.55 -38.92 -13.43
N LYS A 285 -3.95 -37.80 -13.86
CA LYS A 285 -3.30 -37.62 -15.16
C LYS A 285 -1.81 -37.96 -15.16
N GLY A 286 -1.27 -38.44 -14.04
CA GLY A 286 0.15 -38.74 -13.89
C GLY A 286 1.04 -37.51 -13.65
N GLU A 287 0.46 -36.33 -13.38
CA GLU A 287 1.25 -35.12 -13.08
C GLU A 287 1.80 -35.21 -11.65
N VAL A 288 3.08 -34.90 -11.48
CA VAL A 288 3.71 -34.79 -10.16
C VAL A 288 3.43 -33.41 -9.59
N VAL A 289 2.87 -33.37 -8.39
CA VAL A 289 2.45 -32.14 -7.72
C VAL A 289 2.85 -32.16 -6.25
N GLU A 290 3.00 -30.98 -5.67
CA GLU A 290 3.20 -30.80 -4.23
C GLU A 290 2.07 -29.98 -3.64
N GLU A 291 1.81 -30.15 -2.34
CA GLU A 291 0.76 -29.42 -1.64
C GLU A 291 1.16 -27.96 -1.41
N VAL A 292 0.22 -27.05 -1.69
CA VAL A 292 0.34 -25.63 -1.34
C VAL A 292 -0.29 -25.44 0.03
N HIS A 293 0.53 -25.05 1.02
CA HIS A 293 0.09 -24.87 2.40
C HIS A 293 -0.24 -23.42 2.75
N GLN A 294 0.43 -22.48 2.09
CA GLN A 294 0.30 -21.04 2.30
C GLN A 294 0.66 -20.34 0.99
N VAL A 295 -0.05 -19.26 0.67
CA VAL A 295 0.12 -18.58 -0.62
C VAL A 295 0.10 -17.07 -0.47
N GLY A 296 1.06 -16.41 -1.11
CA GLY A 296 1.03 -14.96 -1.37
C GLY A 296 0.48 -14.69 -2.77
N LEU A 297 -0.28 -13.61 -2.94
CA LEU A 297 -0.92 -13.29 -4.22
C LEU A 297 -0.27 -12.05 -4.87
N GLU A 298 0.02 -12.18 -6.15
CA GLU A 298 0.29 -11.09 -7.09
C GLU A 298 -0.48 -11.33 -8.40
N LEU A 299 -1.80 -11.28 -8.29
CA LEU A 299 -2.74 -11.41 -9.39
C LEU A 299 -3.60 -10.15 -9.50
N HIS A 300 -3.89 -9.71 -10.71
CA HIS A 300 -4.97 -8.78 -10.96
C HIS A 300 -6.32 -9.43 -10.65
N GLN A 301 -7.33 -8.60 -10.37
CA GLN A 301 -8.65 -9.09 -10.00
C GLN A 301 -9.30 -9.96 -11.09
N HIS A 302 -9.08 -9.62 -12.36
CA HIS A 302 -9.61 -10.42 -13.47
C HIS A 302 -8.90 -11.79 -13.57
N GLU A 303 -7.62 -11.89 -13.22
CA GLU A 303 -6.90 -13.16 -13.18
C GLU A 303 -7.40 -14.03 -12.02
N LEU A 304 -7.63 -13.41 -10.85
CA LEU A 304 -8.20 -14.08 -9.69
C LEU A 304 -9.56 -14.68 -10.04
N PHE A 305 -10.49 -13.89 -10.57
CA PHE A 305 -11.83 -14.36 -10.98
C PHE A 305 -11.87 -15.10 -12.32
N GLY A 306 -10.73 -15.28 -12.99
CA GLY A 306 -10.57 -16.20 -14.11
C GLY A 306 -10.38 -17.67 -13.66
N LEU A 307 -10.09 -17.90 -12.38
CA LEU A 307 -9.97 -19.23 -11.78
C LEU A 307 -11.35 -19.85 -11.52
N SER A 308 -11.42 -21.19 -11.43
CA SER A 308 -12.65 -21.85 -11.01
C SER A 308 -13.01 -21.51 -9.56
N ARG A 309 -14.31 -21.57 -9.25
CA ARG A 309 -14.84 -21.29 -7.91
C ARG A 309 -14.17 -22.14 -6.83
N GLU A 310 -13.98 -23.43 -7.08
CA GLU A 310 -13.36 -24.36 -6.14
C GLU A 310 -11.89 -24.01 -5.91
N MET A 311 -11.17 -23.60 -6.95
CA MET A 311 -9.77 -23.19 -6.84
C MET A 311 -9.66 -21.92 -5.99
N LEU A 312 -10.52 -20.92 -6.25
CA LEU A 312 -10.57 -19.69 -5.49
C LEU A 312 -10.82 -19.92 -4.00
N ARG A 313 -11.75 -20.81 -3.67
CA ARG A 313 -12.04 -21.20 -2.29
C ARG A 313 -10.81 -21.76 -1.58
N GLU A 314 -10.11 -22.70 -2.22
CA GLU A 314 -8.93 -23.34 -1.64
C GLU A 314 -7.72 -22.38 -1.52
N ILE A 315 -7.55 -21.45 -2.48
CA ILE A 315 -6.58 -20.36 -2.38
C ILE A 315 -6.92 -19.45 -1.21
N SER A 316 -8.18 -19.05 -1.08
CA SER A 316 -8.63 -18.11 -0.04
C SER A 316 -8.34 -18.63 1.36
N LEU A 317 -8.51 -19.92 1.60
CA LEU A 317 -8.21 -20.54 2.90
C LEU A 317 -6.73 -20.50 3.31
N ARG A 318 -5.82 -20.40 2.32
CA ARG A 318 -4.36 -20.46 2.50
C ARG A 318 -3.66 -19.13 2.26
N CYS A 319 -4.36 -18.16 1.70
CA CYS A 319 -3.81 -16.84 1.45
C CYS A 319 -3.57 -16.12 2.77
N PHE A 320 -2.40 -15.49 2.92
CA PHE A 320 -2.10 -14.67 4.10
C PHE A 320 -2.68 -13.25 4.03
N ASN A 321 -3.02 -12.74 2.84
CA ASN A 321 -3.91 -11.60 2.69
C ASN A 321 -5.35 -12.10 2.54
N ASP A 322 -6.21 -11.86 3.53
CA ASP A 322 -7.61 -12.28 3.50
C ASP A 322 -8.34 -11.67 2.28
N MET A 323 -9.23 -12.43 1.64
CA MET A 323 -9.96 -11.95 0.46
C MET A 323 -10.86 -10.76 0.77
N ARG A 324 -11.35 -10.62 2.02
CA ARG A 324 -12.07 -9.41 2.46
C ARG A 324 -11.15 -8.19 2.42
N THR A 325 -9.88 -8.34 2.76
CA THR A 325 -8.90 -7.27 2.59
C THR A 325 -8.67 -6.94 1.10
N ILE A 326 -8.46 -7.96 0.27
CA ILE A 326 -8.17 -7.77 -1.16
C ILE A 326 -9.34 -7.18 -1.95
N LEU A 327 -10.58 -7.53 -1.58
CA LEU A 327 -11.79 -7.15 -2.32
C LEU A 327 -12.54 -5.97 -1.70
N LEU A 328 -12.45 -5.77 -0.38
CA LEU A 328 -13.11 -4.66 0.30
C LEU A 328 -12.12 -3.53 0.63
N VAL A 329 -11.06 -3.83 1.39
CA VAL A 329 -10.16 -2.79 1.92
C VAL A 329 -9.33 -2.11 0.84
N HIS A 330 -8.91 -2.86 -0.17
CA HIS A 330 -8.20 -2.32 -1.33
C HIS A 330 -9.09 -1.45 -2.25
N ASP A 331 -10.42 -1.62 -2.21
CA ASP A 331 -11.33 -0.86 -3.04
C ASP A 331 -11.41 0.59 -2.55
N LYS A 332 -11.22 1.56 -3.46
CA LYS A 332 -11.18 2.98 -3.07
C LYS A 332 -12.48 3.49 -2.44
N ARG A 333 -13.61 2.80 -2.66
CA ARG A 333 -14.88 3.11 -2.00
C ARG A 333 -14.80 2.92 -0.49
N MET A 334 -13.93 2.06 0.01
CA MET A 334 -13.75 1.82 1.46
C MET A 334 -13.42 3.09 2.23
N LEU A 335 -12.54 3.96 1.70
CA LEU A 335 -12.22 5.22 2.37
C LEU A 335 -13.43 6.16 2.49
N GLY A 336 -14.28 6.20 1.46
CA GLY A 336 -15.54 6.95 1.50
C GLY A 336 -16.54 6.36 2.49
N ILE A 337 -16.63 5.02 2.56
CA ILE A 337 -17.46 4.32 3.56
C ILE A 337 -16.97 4.64 4.97
N ILE A 338 -15.66 4.59 5.24
CA ILE A 338 -15.11 4.92 6.55
C ILE A 338 -15.52 6.33 6.96
N LYS A 339 -15.35 7.33 6.06
CA LYS A 339 -15.77 8.70 6.34
C LYS A 339 -17.25 8.81 6.74
N GLN A 340 -18.13 8.15 5.98
CA GLN A 340 -19.56 8.11 6.26
C GLN A 340 -19.88 7.39 7.59
N GLU A 341 -19.07 6.41 8.00
CA GLU A 341 -19.28 5.65 9.23
C GLU A 341 -18.68 6.29 10.48
N ILE A 342 -17.81 7.31 10.37
CA ILE A 342 -17.16 7.96 11.53
C ILE A 342 -18.19 8.32 12.63
N PRO A 343 -19.31 9.02 12.35
CA PRO A 343 -20.27 9.38 13.40
C PRO A 343 -20.85 8.16 14.12
N THR A 344 -21.21 7.12 13.38
CA THR A 344 -21.77 5.87 13.92
C THR A 344 -20.73 5.09 14.72
N LEU A 345 -19.48 5.05 14.26
CA LEU A 345 -18.37 4.38 14.94
C LEU A 345 -18.04 5.07 16.27
N VAL A 346 -18.08 6.39 16.32
CA VAL A 346 -17.91 7.17 17.56
C VAL A 346 -19.11 6.97 18.49
N ALA A 347 -20.34 7.03 17.97
CA ALA A 347 -21.55 6.84 18.76
C ALA A 347 -21.66 5.43 19.37
N ARG A 348 -21.09 4.41 18.70
CA ARG A 348 -20.98 3.03 19.19
C ARG A 348 -19.76 2.78 20.07
N GLU A 349 -18.96 3.80 20.36
CA GLU A 349 -17.70 3.72 21.13
C GLU A 349 -16.66 2.75 20.53
N VAL A 350 -16.76 2.47 19.22
CA VAL A 350 -15.74 1.73 18.47
C VAL A 350 -14.53 2.62 18.24
N LEU A 351 -14.76 3.90 17.95
CA LEU A 351 -13.73 4.94 17.90
C LEU A 351 -13.92 5.92 19.06
N THR A 352 -12.82 6.40 19.61
CA THR A 352 -12.85 7.61 20.43
C THR A 352 -13.15 8.84 19.56
N HIS A 353 -13.55 9.94 20.20
CA HIS A 353 -13.73 11.21 19.49
C HIS A 353 -12.46 11.63 18.73
N ASP A 354 -11.29 11.52 19.39
CA ASP A 354 -9.99 11.89 18.80
C ASP A 354 -9.63 10.98 17.61
N GLN A 355 -9.94 9.69 17.68
CA GLN A 355 -9.76 8.78 16.54
C GLN A 355 -10.69 9.13 15.38
N GLY A 356 -11.95 9.50 15.66
CA GLY A 356 -12.89 9.98 14.65
C GLY A 356 -12.38 11.26 13.97
N GLU A 357 -11.85 12.21 14.75
CA GLU A 357 -11.26 13.44 14.23
C GLU A 357 -9.97 13.18 13.42
N ALA A 358 -9.13 12.25 13.87
CA ALA A 358 -7.93 11.83 13.14
C ALA A 358 -8.30 11.28 11.75
N LEU A 359 -9.35 10.46 11.64
CA LEU A 359 -9.83 9.96 10.35
C LEU A 359 -10.45 11.05 9.48
N GLU A 360 -11.25 11.94 10.06
CA GLU A 360 -11.92 13.01 9.31
C GLU A 360 -10.91 13.93 8.63
N ARG A 361 -9.85 14.30 9.35
CA ARG A 361 -8.73 15.09 8.85
C ARG A 361 -7.81 14.30 7.92
N GLY A 362 -7.55 13.04 8.30
CA GLY A 362 -6.53 12.19 7.69
C GLY A 362 -6.99 11.41 6.46
N ILE A 363 -8.27 11.41 6.10
CA ILE A 363 -8.79 10.79 4.87
C ILE A 363 -9.20 11.88 3.87
N ALA A 364 -8.83 11.69 2.60
CA ALA A 364 -9.30 12.54 1.51
C ALA A 364 -10.82 12.40 1.31
N ASP A 365 -11.53 13.53 1.17
CA ASP A 365 -12.98 13.53 0.91
C ASP A 365 -13.27 12.76 -0.37
N SER A 366 -13.96 11.62 -0.24
CA SER A 366 -14.17 10.67 -1.32
C SER A 366 -15.64 10.28 -1.36
N PHE A 367 -16.32 10.68 -2.43
CA PHE A 367 -17.73 10.37 -2.66
C PHE A 367 -17.85 9.07 -3.45
N ILE A 368 -18.64 8.15 -2.90
CA ILE A 368 -18.87 6.84 -3.51
C ILE A 368 -20.07 6.90 -4.48
N PRO A 369 -20.08 6.06 -5.52
CA PRO A 369 -21.24 5.90 -6.39
C PRO A 369 -22.54 5.69 -5.62
N GLY A 370 -23.64 6.30 -6.09
CA GLY A 370 -24.96 6.22 -5.47
C GLY A 370 -25.15 6.97 -4.15
N SER A 371 -24.12 7.63 -3.61
CA SER A 371 -24.22 8.37 -2.35
C SER A 371 -24.99 9.69 -2.46
N SER A 372 -25.51 10.17 -1.33
CA SER A 372 -26.13 11.50 -1.19
C SER A 372 -25.16 12.62 -1.57
N GLU A 373 -23.92 12.52 -1.11
CA GLU A 373 -22.85 13.49 -1.29
C GLU A 373 -22.47 13.63 -2.77
N LEU A 374 -22.47 12.51 -3.51
CA LEU A 374 -22.33 12.53 -4.96
C LEU A 374 -23.52 13.22 -5.63
N ASN A 375 -24.75 12.96 -5.19
CA ASN A 375 -25.94 13.59 -5.77
C ASN A 375 -25.95 15.12 -5.54
N GLU A 376 -25.50 15.57 -4.37
CA GLU A 376 -25.31 16.98 -4.05
C GLU A 376 -24.22 17.61 -4.91
N LEU A 377 -23.07 16.92 -5.07
CA LEU A 377 -22.01 17.37 -5.98
C LEU A 377 -22.50 17.51 -7.41
N ILE A 378 -23.31 16.56 -7.91
CA ILE A 378 -23.89 16.62 -9.24
C ILE A 378 -24.77 17.87 -9.41
N GLN A 379 -25.69 18.11 -8.47
CA GLN A 379 -26.56 19.30 -8.49
C GLN A 379 -25.74 20.60 -8.50
N THR A 380 -24.75 20.68 -7.63
CA THR A 380 -23.86 21.85 -7.53
C THR A 380 -23.01 22.03 -8.79
N SER A 381 -22.60 20.93 -9.44
CA SER A 381 -21.79 20.96 -10.66
C SER A 381 -22.56 21.52 -11.87
N VAL A 382 -23.89 21.43 -11.88
CA VAL A 382 -24.74 22.05 -12.92
C VAL A 382 -24.65 23.57 -12.85
N ASP A 383 -24.77 24.13 -11.65
CA ASP A 383 -24.76 25.57 -11.42
C ASP A 383 -23.34 26.16 -11.41
N SER A 384 -22.33 25.33 -11.11
CA SER A 384 -20.92 25.74 -11.02
C SER A 384 -20.00 24.77 -11.78
N PRO A 385 -19.93 24.86 -13.12
CA PRO A 385 -19.08 24.01 -13.97
C PRO A 385 -17.59 24.00 -13.59
N GLU A 386 -17.09 25.09 -13.00
CA GLU A 386 -15.70 25.22 -12.57
C GLU A 386 -15.36 24.39 -11.33
N LEU A 387 -16.37 23.97 -10.55
CA LEU A 387 -16.19 23.15 -9.35
C LEU A 387 -15.46 21.84 -9.65
N ARG A 388 -15.63 21.27 -10.85
CA ARG A 388 -14.94 20.04 -11.28
C ARG A 388 -13.42 20.08 -11.06
N LYS A 389 -12.79 21.26 -11.16
CA LYS A 389 -11.33 21.44 -11.01
C LYS A 389 -10.83 21.11 -9.61
N GLU A 390 -11.72 21.14 -8.63
CA GLU A 390 -11.47 20.75 -7.23
C GLU A 390 -11.55 19.25 -6.99
N TYR A 391 -11.82 18.44 -8.03
CA TYR A 391 -12.02 17.00 -7.92
C TYR A 391 -11.24 16.23 -8.97
N LEU A 392 -11.10 14.93 -8.70
CA LEU A 392 -10.56 13.95 -9.62
C LEU A 392 -11.37 12.65 -9.50
N LEU A 393 -11.41 11.87 -10.57
CA LEU A 393 -12.02 10.55 -10.60
C LEU A 393 -10.92 9.49 -10.48
N LYS A 394 -11.09 8.54 -9.55
CA LYS A 394 -10.19 7.38 -9.44
C LYS A 394 -10.93 6.08 -9.72
N PRO A 395 -10.45 5.21 -10.61
CA PRO A 395 -11.00 3.88 -10.79
C PRO A 395 -10.97 3.10 -9.46
N ILE A 396 -12.10 2.50 -9.10
CA ILE A 396 -12.28 1.89 -7.77
C ILE A 396 -11.29 0.76 -7.45
N ARG A 397 -10.80 0.06 -8.48
CA ARG A 397 -9.90 -1.13 -8.40
C ARG A 397 -8.51 -0.93 -9.00
N GLY A 398 -8.22 0.28 -9.51
CA GLY A 398 -6.96 0.59 -10.17
C GLY A 398 -5.80 0.78 -9.17
N GLY A 399 -4.57 0.75 -9.66
CA GLY A 399 -3.37 1.11 -8.89
C GLY A 399 -2.42 1.96 -9.75
N LYS A 400 -1.32 2.43 -9.17
CA LYS A 400 -0.24 3.16 -9.88
C LYS A 400 -0.74 4.41 -10.63
N GLY A 401 -1.86 5.00 -10.20
CA GLY A 401 -2.50 6.15 -10.85
C GLY A 401 -3.16 5.88 -12.20
N ALA A 402 -3.20 4.63 -12.67
CA ALA A 402 -3.78 4.29 -13.97
C ALA A 402 -5.28 4.62 -14.01
N GLY A 403 -5.68 5.38 -15.03
CA GLY A 403 -7.07 5.79 -15.27
C GLY A 403 -7.59 6.89 -14.35
N ILE A 404 -6.73 7.56 -13.57
CA ILE A 404 -7.13 8.78 -12.85
C ILE A 404 -7.45 9.87 -13.86
N ILE A 405 -8.57 10.57 -13.67
CA ILE A 405 -8.99 11.72 -14.48
C ILE A 405 -9.07 12.94 -13.57
N PHE A 406 -8.30 13.98 -13.87
CA PHE A 406 -8.42 15.24 -13.14
C PHE A 406 -9.56 16.07 -13.74
N GLY A 407 -10.39 16.68 -12.89
CA GLY A 407 -11.51 17.47 -13.39
C GLY A 407 -11.08 18.72 -14.19
N ASP A 408 -9.85 19.18 -14.02
CA ASP A 408 -9.26 20.26 -14.84
C ASP A 408 -8.83 19.82 -16.25
N GLU A 409 -8.83 18.51 -16.53
CA GLU A 409 -8.46 17.91 -17.83
C GLU A 409 -9.67 17.54 -18.69
N VAL A 410 -10.89 17.64 -18.15
CA VAL A 410 -12.14 17.30 -18.85
C VAL A 410 -13.10 18.49 -18.95
N GLY A 411 -13.93 18.47 -20.00
CA GLY A 411 -14.98 19.47 -20.20
C GLY A 411 -16.12 19.32 -19.18
N PRO A 412 -16.86 20.41 -18.87
CA PRO A 412 -18.01 20.34 -17.95
C PRO A 412 -19.06 19.29 -18.30
N ASP A 413 -19.42 19.16 -19.59
CA ASP A 413 -20.44 18.21 -20.05
C ASP A 413 -19.99 16.76 -19.87
N GLU A 414 -18.72 16.47 -20.17
CA GLU A 414 -18.13 15.14 -19.98
C GLU A 414 -18.01 14.79 -18.49
N TRP A 415 -17.61 15.75 -17.66
CA TRP A 415 -17.57 15.61 -16.20
C TRP A 415 -18.95 15.27 -15.66
N LEU A 416 -19.97 16.09 -15.97
CA LEU A 416 -21.33 15.90 -15.49
C LEU A 416 -21.92 14.58 -15.99
N SER A 417 -21.73 14.25 -17.27
CA SER A 417 -22.15 12.96 -17.84
C SER A 417 -21.52 11.78 -17.10
N THR A 418 -20.25 11.91 -16.72
CA THR A 418 -19.55 10.88 -15.94
C THR A 418 -20.12 10.76 -14.53
N LEU A 419 -20.36 11.87 -13.83
CA LEU A 419 -20.95 11.84 -12.50
C LEU A 419 -22.37 11.27 -12.50
N GLU A 420 -23.19 11.64 -13.49
CA GLU A 420 -24.56 11.13 -13.66
C GLU A 420 -24.60 9.60 -13.81
N ARG A 421 -23.62 9.00 -14.52
CA ARG A 421 -23.49 7.53 -14.59
C ARG A 421 -23.20 6.90 -13.22
N LEU A 422 -22.48 7.59 -12.34
CA LEU A 422 -22.12 7.11 -11.01
C LEU A 422 -23.28 7.18 -10.00
N ARG A 423 -24.46 7.72 -10.38
CA ARG A 423 -25.67 7.56 -9.56
C ARG A 423 -26.08 6.10 -9.39
N ASN A 424 -25.76 5.25 -10.37
CA ASN A 424 -25.92 3.80 -10.22
C ASN A 424 -24.65 3.21 -9.61
N PRO A 425 -24.70 2.63 -8.40
CA PRO A 425 -23.53 2.04 -7.76
C PRO A 425 -23.12 0.69 -8.37
N HIS A 426 -24.00 0.04 -9.14
CA HIS A 426 -23.77 -1.30 -9.67
C HIS A 426 -22.87 -1.30 -10.91
N PHE A 427 -22.14 -2.40 -11.09
CA PHE A 427 -21.31 -2.61 -12.27
C PHE A 427 -22.18 -2.67 -13.54
N VAL A 428 -21.83 -1.83 -14.52
CA VAL A 428 -22.43 -1.85 -15.86
C VAL A 428 -21.33 -2.25 -16.85
N PRO A 429 -21.52 -3.31 -17.66
CA PRO A 429 -20.52 -3.72 -18.65
C PRO A 429 -20.11 -2.55 -19.56
N GLY A 430 -18.80 -2.40 -19.77
CA GLY A 430 -18.23 -1.32 -20.59
C GLY A 430 -18.05 0.02 -19.88
N ASN A 431 -18.59 0.19 -18.66
CA ASN A 431 -18.41 1.42 -17.87
C ASN A 431 -17.33 1.23 -16.81
N THR A 432 -16.41 2.20 -16.72
CA THR A 432 -15.48 2.27 -15.59
C THR A 432 -16.18 2.90 -14.39
N MET A 433 -16.09 2.23 -13.24
CA MET A 433 -16.60 2.76 -11.98
C MET A 433 -15.52 3.59 -11.28
N TYR A 434 -15.90 4.76 -10.77
CA TYR A 434 -14.99 5.70 -10.12
C TYR A 434 -15.48 6.06 -8.72
N VAL A 435 -14.54 6.40 -7.83
CA VAL A 435 -14.82 7.33 -6.73
C VAL A 435 -14.52 8.75 -7.19
N VAL A 436 -15.30 9.71 -6.70
CA VAL A 436 -15.00 11.14 -6.88
C VAL A 436 -14.27 11.61 -5.65
N GLN A 437 -12.99 11.95 -5.77
CA GLN A 437 -12.17 12.40 -4.66
C GLN A 437 -11.91 13.90 -4.79
N ARG A 438 -12.10 14.65 -3.72
CA ARG A 438 -11.68 16.04 -3.67
C ARG A 438 -10.16 16.10 -3.80
N ARG A 439 -9.68 16.96 -4.70
CA ARG A 439 -8.27 17.14 -4.96
C ARG A 439 -7.58 17.64 -3.70
N ILE A 440 -6.51 16.96 -3.32
CA ILE A 440 -5.56 17.48 -2.34
C ILE A 440 -4.57 18.34 -3.11
N TRP A 441 -4.43 19.59 -2.69
CA TRP A 441 -3.39 20.49 -3.17
C TRP A 441 -2.14 20.24 -2.32
N PRO A 442 -1.15 19.48 -2.83
CA PRO A 442 -0.03 19.09 -2.00
C PRO A 442 0.87 20.28 -1.73
N ARG A 443 1.51 20.27 -0.56
CA ARG A 443 2.67 21.12 -0.32
C ARG A 443 3.79 20.76 -1.28
N LEU A 444 4.54 21.77 -1.72
CA LEU A 444 5.72 21.60 -2.55
C LEU A 444 6.97 21.78 -1.70
N TYR A 445 7.93 20.90 -1.90
CA TYR A 445 9.19 20.87 -1.17
C TYR A 445 10.34 21.06 -2.13
N GLU A 446 11.34 21.82 -1.70
CA GLU A 446 12.59 21.93 -2.44
C GLU A 446 13.36 20.60 -2.31
N VAL A 447 13.55 19.92 -3.43
CA VAL A 447 14.16 18.58 -3.49
C VAL A 447 15.21 18.49 -4.60
N ILE A 448 16.20 17.63 -4.37
CA ILE A 448 17.21 17.16 -5.32
C ILE A 448 17.04 15.64 -5.44
N LEU A 449 16.54 15.18 -6.58
CA LEU A 449 16.18 13.78 -6.81
C LEU A 449 17.28 12.94 -7.46
N ASN A 450 18.23 13.56 -8.16
CA ASN A 450 19.23 12.89 -8.99
C ASN A 450 20.65 13.47 -8.76
N SER A 451 21.65 12.82 -9.34
CA SER A 451 23.07 13.15 -9.09
C SER A 451 23.52 14.46 -9.75
N SER A 452 22.75 15.01 -10.70
CA SER A 452 23.06 16.31 -11.31
C SER A 452 22.94 17.47 -10.31
N GLY A 453 22.19 17.27 -9.22
CA GLY A 453 21.96 18.32 -8.23
C GLY A 453 20.85 19.29 -8.64
N ASP A 454 20.05 18.95 -9.65
CA ASP A 454 18.97 19.81 -10.12
C ASP A 454 17.91 19.96 -9.03
N ARG A 455 17.65 21.22 -8.66
CA ARG A 455 16.64 21.55 -7.66
C ARG A 455 15.27 21.67 -8.30
N GLY A 456 14.29 21.03 -7.67
CA GLY A 456 12.88 21.14 -8.04
C GLY A 456 12.02 21.46 -6.83
N ASN A 457 10.85 22.04 -7.08
CA ASN A 457 9.81 22.23 -6.06
C ASN A 457 8.67 21.26 -6.38
N TYR A 458 8.67 20.10 -5.72
CA TYR A 458 7.82 18.97 -6.08
C TYR A 458 7.01 18.47 -4.87
N PRO A 459 5.85 17.83 -5.10
CA PRO A 459 5.11 17.19 -4.03
C PRO A 459 5.87 15.96 -3.49
N LEU A 460 5.56 15.62 -2.24
CA LEU A 460 5.93 14.34 -1.63
C LEU A 460 4.67 13.47 -1.53
N ILE A 461 4.69 12.32 -2.20
CA ILE A 461 3.67 11.28 -2.09
C ILE A 461 4.21 10.24 -1.12
N GLY A 462 3.67 10.21 0.10
CA GLY A 462 4.10 9.28 1.14
C GLY A 462 3.35 7.95 1.09
N THR A 463 3.98 6.92 1.63
CA THR A 463 3.32 5.66 1.96
C THR A 463 3.68 5.25 3.37
N TYR A 464 2.94 4.32 3.95
CA TYR A 464 3.38 3.58 5.14
C TYR A 464 3.03 2.11 5.02
N HIS A 465 3.65 1.28 5.86
CA HIS A 465 3.54 -0.16 5.76
C HIS A 465 2.90 -0.76 7.00
N THR A 466 2.03 -1.74 6.79
CA THR A 466 1.38 -2.49 7.86
C THR A 466 1.37 -3.98 7.54
N THR A 467 1.45 -4.81 8.58
CA THR A 467 1.24 -6.27 8.48
C THR A 467 0.35 -6.72 9.63
N ASN A 468 -0.71 -7.46 9.32
CA ASN A 468 -1.69 -7.96 10.29
C ASN A 468 -2.19 -6.85 11.23
N GLY A 469 -2.43 -5.66 10.68
CA GLY A 469 -2.91 -4.48 11.39
C GLY A 469 -1.87 -3.71 12.20
N GLN A 470 -0.63 -4.20 12.31
CA GLN A 470 0.44 -3.51 13.00
C GLN A 470 1.12 -2.49 12.09
N LEU A 471 1.27 -1.24 12.55
CA LEU A 471 2.06 -0.22 11.86
C LEU A 471 3.55 -0.59 11.93
N LEU A 472 4.19 -0.71 10.78
CA LEU A 472 5.63 -0.96 10.69
C LEU A 472 6.44 0.35 10.60
N GLY A 473 5.80 1.43 10.13
CA GLY A 473 6.36 2.78 10.07
C GLY A 473 6.15 3.41 8.71
N LEU A 474 6.71 4.60 8.53
CA LEU A 474 6.74 5.29 7.24
C LEU A 474 7.40 4.40 6.17
N GLY A 475 6.83 4.43 4.98
CA GLY A 475 7.43 3.89 3.76
C GLY A 475 8.22 4.96 3.03
N THR A 476 8.53 4.67 1.77
CA THR A 476 9.23 5.63 0.91
C THR A 476 8.33 6.80 0.54
N TRP A 477 8.90 7.99 0.43
CA TRP A 477 8.30 9.07 -0.33
C TRP A 477 8.58 8.87 -1.82
N ARG A 478 7.64 9.28 -2.66
CA ARG A 478 7.83 9.40 -4.11
C ARG A 478 7.73 10.87 -4.50
N SER A 479 8.59 11.32 -5.39
CA SER A 479 8.58 12.70 -5.88
C SER A 479 8.99 12.79 -7.34
N SER A 480 8.33 13.70 -8.07
CA SER A 480 8.57 14.00 -9.49
C SER A 480 7.93 15.34 -9.86
N PRO A 481 8.30 15.95 -11.00
CA PRO A 481 7.56 17.08 -11.57
C PRO A 481 6.14 16.71 -12.03
N ASP A 482 5.86 15.42 -12.25
CA ASP A 482 4.58 14.93 -12.76
C ASP A 482 3.47 14.94 -11.70
N ARG A 483 2.22 15.10 -12.15
CA ARG A 483 1.00 15.07 -11.31
C ARG A 483 0.75 13.69 -10.70
N ILE A 484 1.13 12.62 -11.40
CA ILE A 484 1.05 11.23 -10.94
C ILE A 484 2.47 10.71 -10.80
N CYS A 485 2.87 10.39 -9.58
CA CYS A 485 4.22 9.92 -9.29
C CYS A 485 4.21 8.43 -8.96
N ALA A 486 4.94 7.64 -9.77
CA ALA A 486 5.22 6.24 -9.49
C ALA A 486 6.69 5.95 -9.80
N VAL A 487 7.34 5.13 -8.97
CA VAL A 487 8.73 4.69 -9.20
C VAL A 487 8.86 3.98 -10.55
N SER A 488 7.86 3.16 -10.91
CA SER A 488 7.81 2.46 -12.19
C SER A 488 7.71 3.38 -13.41
N HIS A 489 7.43 4.67 -13.23
CA HIS A 489 7.34 5.69 -14.29
C HIS A 489 8.45 6.74 -14.18
N GLY A 490 9.52 6.47 -13.43
CA GLY A 490 10.68 7.36 -13.31
C GLY A 490 10.63 8.36 -12.16
N GLY A 491 9.65 8.26 -11.25
CA GLY A 491 9.65 9.03 -10.01
C GLY A 491 10.77 8.59 -9.07
N GLY A 492 11.44 9.54 -8.42
CA GLY A 492 12.45 9.25 -7.41
C GLY A 492 11.79 8.72 -6.12
N TRP A 493 12.48 7.82 -5.41
CA TRP A 493 12.04 7.34 -4.10
C TRP A 493 13.03 7.74 -3.00
N ILE A 494 12.49 8.13 -1.84
CA ILE A 494 13.25 8.78 -0.77
C ILE A 494 12.85 8.15 0.57
N CYS A 495 13.82 7.83 1.43
CA CYS A 495 13.58 7.37 2.80
C CYS A 495 13.51 8.54 3.79
N SER A 496 13.26 8.23 5.07
CA SER A 496 13.01 9.23 6.11
C SER A 496 13.96 9.09 7.30
N VAL A 497 14.37 10.21 7.89
CA VAL A 497 15.22 10.28 9.10
C VAL A 497 14.60 11.20 10.13
N LEU A 498 15.05 11.10 11.38
CA LEU A 498 14.59 11.91 12.51
C LEU A 498 15.78 12.41 13.32
N ASP A 499 15.74 13.68 13.78
CA ASP A 499 16.71 14.25 14.73
C ASP A 499 16.16 14.07 16.15
N GLU A 500 16.74 13.14 16.93
CA GLU A 500 16.29 12.84 18.30
C GLU A 500 16.47 14.02 19.25
N TYR A 501 17.41 14.92 18.95
CA TYR A 501 17.71 16.06 19.82
C TYR A 501 16.85 17.29 19.52
N ALA A 502 16.14 17.30 18.38
CA ALA A 502 15.28 18.42 17.99
C ALA A 502 14.17 18.71 19.02
N GLU A 503 13.74 17.72 19.80
CA GLU A 503 12.67 17.87 20.80
C GLU A 503 13.17 18.20 22.21
N SER A 504 14.46 17.99 22.49
CA SER A 504 15.08 18.37 23.77
C SER A 504 15.36 19.87 23.92
N SER A 505 14.99 20.65 22.90
CA SER A 505 15.32 22.08 22.76
C SER A 505 14.09 23.02 22.81
N GLU A 506 12.88 22.46 22.91
CA GLU A 506 11.64 23.20 23.22
C GLU A 506 11.31 23.06 24.71
#